data_AF-A0AAV7SFS7-F1
#
_entry.id   AF-A0AAV7SFS7-F1
#
_cell.length_a   1.000
_cell.length_b   1.000
_cell.length_c   1.000
_cell.angle_alpha   90.00
_cell.angle_beta   90.00
_cell.angle_gamma   90.00
#
_symmetry.space_group_name_H-M   'P 1'
#
loop_
_entity.id
_entity.type
_entity.pdbx_description
1 polymer ?
#
loop_
_entity_poly.entity_id
_entity_poly.type
_entity_poly.pdbx_seq_one_letter_code
_entity_poly.pdbx_strand_id
1 'polypeptide(L)'
;MLQSIYNSIKEFQTETRIENRCARVATKRLQGTVRKFAKSCIEIEAKLNTIEERTAAVEADVEALREQCVAQDLQLTDIMWKLEEHENWQRRNNLRFLGNNEGVEGSDIRAYMIKLLPGPFRS
;
A
#
# COMPACT_ATOMS: atom_id res chain seq x y z
N MET A 1 -69.89 -47.50 -26.02
CA MET A 1 -68.91 -46.88 -26.93
C MET A 1 -68.84 -45.37 -26.73
N LEU A 2 -69.94 -44.62 -26.87
CA LEU A 2 -69.95 -43.15 -26.67
C LEU A 2 -69.51 -42.68 -25.27
N GLN A 3 -69.92 -43.38 -24.21
CA GLN A 3 -69.51 -43.04 -22.84
C GLN A 3 -68.00 -43.14 -22.62
N SER A 4 -67.35 -44.12 -23.27
CA SER A 4 -65.90 -44.30 -23.22
C SER A 4 -65.18 -43.16 -23.95
N ILE A 5 -65.67 -42.75 -25.12
CA ILE A 5 -65.14 -41.60 -25.87
C ILE A 5 -65.26 -40.31 -25.04
N TYR A 6 -66.41 -40.09 -24.39
CA TYR A 6 -66.62 -38.93 -23.54
C TYR A 6 -65.65 -38.88 -22.35
N ASN A 7 -65.43 -40.02 -21.68
CA ASN A 7 -64.49 -40.10 -20.57
C ASN A 7 -63.05 -39.80 -21.02
N SER A 8 -62.60 -40.35 -22.15
CA SER A 8 -61.26 -40.09 -22.69
C SER A 8 -61.05 -38.64 -23.10
N ILE A 9 -62.05 -37.96 -23.67
CA ILE A 9 -61.97 -36.53 -23.99
C ILE A 9 -61.83 -35.70 -22.70
N LYS A 10 -62.58 -36.06 -21.65
CA LYS A 10 -62.53 -35.36 -20.37
C LYS A 10 -61.17 -35.54 -19.69
N GLU A 11 -60.62 -36.76 -19.70
CA GLU A 11 -59.28 -37.06 -19.19
C GLU A 11 -58.21 -36.27 -19.94
N PHE A 12 -58.25 -36.29 -21.27
CA PHE A 12 -57.32 -35.52 -22.09
C PHE A 12 -57.38 -34.02 -21.77
N GLN A 13 -58.57 -33.43 -21.69
CA GLN A 13 -58.74 -32.01 -21.32
C GLN A 13 -58.21 -31.70 -19.91
N THR A 14 -58.30 -32.64 -18.97
CA THR A 14 -57.74 -32.46 -17.63
C THR A 14 -56.22 -32.52 -17.63
N GLU A 15 -55.61 -33.45 -18.37
CA GLU A 15 -54.16 -33.56 -18.50
C GLU A 15 -53.56 -32.31 -19.14
N THR A 16 -54.13 -31.83 -20.25
CA THR A 16 -53.64 -30.59 -20.90
C THR A 16 -53.77 -29.37 -19.98
N ARG A 17 -54.79 -29.31 -19.12
CA ARG A 17 -54.94 -28.24 -18.13
C ARG A 17 -53.88 -28.32 -17.03
N ILE A 18 -53.54 -29.52 -16.58
CA ILE A 18 -52.51 -29.74 -15.56
C ILE A 18 -51.13 -29.36 -16.11
N GLU A 19 -50.80 -29.82 -17.32
CA GLU A 19 -49.53 -29.49 -17.99
C GLU A 19 -49.36 -27.98 -18.19
N ASN A 20 -50.39 -27.30 -18.70
CA ASN A 20 -50.37 -25.85 -18.86
C ASN A 20 -50.21 -25.10 -17.53
N ARG A 21 -50.80 -25.62 -16.44
CA ARG A 21 -50.64 -25.06 -15.10
C ARG A 21 -49.21 -25.25 -14.58
N CYS A 22 -48.63 -26.44 -14.76
CA CYS A 22 -47.25 -26.74 -14.40
C CYS A 22 -46.26 -25.86 -15.17
N ALA A 23 -46.43 -25.71 -16.48
CA ALA A 23 -45.61 -24.84 -17.32
C ALA A 23 -45.68 -23.37 -16.87
N ARG A 24 -46.87 -22.87 -16.51
CA ARG A 24 -47.04 -21.50 -15.97
C ARG A 24 -46.37 -21.30 -14.62
N VAL A 25 -46.36 -22.32 -13.75
CA VAL A 25 -45.67 -22.25 -12.45
C VAL A 25 -44.16 -22.28 -12.64
N ALA A 26 -43.66 -23.14 -13.51
CA ALA A 26 -42.23 -23.23 -13.83
C ALA A 26 -41.70 -21.94 -14.43
N THR A 27 -42.40 -21.35 -15.41
CA THR A 27 -42.03 -20.07 -16.03
C THR A 27 -42.03 -18.92 -15.03
N LYS A 28 -43.03 -18.84 -14.14
CA LYS A 28 -43.05 -17.84 -13.05
C LYS A 28 -41.87 -18.00 -12.08
N ARG A 29 -41.52 -19.23 -11.71
CA ARG A 29 -40.35 -19.50 -10.85
C ARG A 29 -39.07 -19.05 -11.55
N LEU A 30 -38.90 -19.41 -12.82
CA LEU A 30 -37.73 -19.06 -13.61
C LEU A 30 -37.60 -17.54 -13.78
N GLN A 31 -38.69 -16.83 -14.06
CA GLN A 31 -38.72 -15.36 -14.06
C GLN A 31 -38.34 -14.76 -12.70
N GLY A 32 -38.79 -15.36 -11.60
CA GLY A 32 -38.40 -14.95 -10.26
C GLY A 32 -36.90 -15.09 -10.02
N THR A 33 -36.32 -16.23 -10.40
CA THR A 33 -34.87 -16.49 -10.27
C THR A 33 -34.04 -15.56 -11.14
N VAL A 34 -34.43 -15.36 -12.41
CA VAL A 34 -33.76 -14.43 -13.33
C VAL A 34 -33.78 -13.00 -12.79
N ARG A 35 -34.92 -12.55 -12.22
CA ARG A 35 -34.99 -11.22 -11.59
C ARG A 35 -34.08 -11.09 -10.38
N LYS A 36 -33.98 -12.13 -9.54
CA LYS A 36 -33.06 -12.13 -8.39
C LYS A 36 -31.61 -12.07 -8.86
N PHE A 37 -31.26 -12.85 -9.88
CA PHE A 37 -29.92 -12.85 -10.45
C PHE A 37 -29.57 -11.49 -11.06
N ALA A 38 -30.47 -10.89 -11.84
CA ALA A 38 -30.28 -9.57 -12.41
C ALA A 38 -30.04 -8.49 -11.32
N LYS A 39 -30.79 -8.53 -10.22
CA LYS A 39 -30.55 -7.64 -9.08
C LYS A 39 -29.19 -7.87 -8.45
N SER A 40 -28.80 -9.13 -8.24
CA SER A 40 -27.48 -9.47 -7.70
C SER A 40 -26.34 -8.98 -8.61
N CYS A 41 -26.51 -9.05 -9.93
CA CYS A 41 -25.52 -8.53 -10.87
C CYS A 41 -25.36 -7.01 -10.73
N ILE A 42 -26.47 -6.26 -10.65
CA ILE A 42 -26.44 -4.80 -10.45
C ILE A 42 -25.76 -4.44 -9.12
N GLU A 43 -26.03 -5.18 -8.05
CA GLU A 43 -25.39 -4.95 -6.74
C GLU A 43 -23.88 -5.25 -6.78
N ILE A 44 -23.47 -6.28 -7.51
CA ILE A 44 -22.04 -6.63 -7.69
C ILE A 44 -21.35 -5.57 -8.53
N GLU A 45 -21.96 -5.10 -9.62
CA GLU A 45 -21.45 -4.03 -10.47
C GLU A 45 -21.23 -2.74 -9.67
N ALA A 46 -22.20 -2.33 -8.86
CA ALA A 46 -22.06 -1.17 -7.99
C ALA A 46 -20.89 -1.32 -6.99
N LYS A 47 -20.72 -2.50 -6.40
CA LYS A 47 -19.60 -2.79 -5.48
C LYS A 47 -18.26 -2.78 -6.20
N LEU A 48 -18.19 -3.33 -7.42
CA LEU A 48 -16.98 -3.31 -8.24
C LEU A 48 -16.57 -1.88 -8.57
N ASN A 49 -17.51 -1.05 -9.02
CA ASN A 49 -17.22 0.36 -9.32
C ASN A 49 -16.65 1.10 -8.10
N THR A 50 -17.23 0.88 -6.91
CA THR A 50 -16.70 1.47 -5.67
C THR A 50 -15.31 0.94 -5.31
N ILE A 51 -15.02 -0.34 -5.56
CA ILE A 51 -13.70 -0.90 -5.33
C ILE A 51 -12.69 -0.31 -6.32
N GLU A 52 -13.05 -0.18 -7.60
CA GLU A 52 -12.19 0.41 -8.63
C GLU A 52 -11.85 1.86 -8.29
N GLU A 53 -12.83 2.69 -7.92
CA GLU A 53 -12.60 4.07 -7.50
C GLU A 53 -11.66 4.16 -6.30
N ARG A 54 -11.86 3.31 -5.30
CA ARG A 54 -11.00 3.26 -4.10
C ARG A 54 -9.59 2.80 -4.43
N THR A 55 -9.45 1.82 -5.31
CA THR A 55 -8.13 1.33 -5.74
C THR A 55 -7.38 2.42 -6.50
N ALA A 56 -8.05 3.12 -7.43
CA ALA A 56 -7.46 4.22 -8.17
C ALA A 56 -6.99 5.37 -7.24
N ALA A 57 -7.77 5.70 -6.21
CA ALA A 57 -7.38 6.69 -5.22
C ALA A 57 -6.14 6.24 -4.42
N VAL A 58 -6.12 4.99 -3.96
CA VAL A 58 -4.97 4.44 -3.22
C VAL A 58 -3.72 4.38 -4.09
N GLU A 59 -3.85 4.02 -5.37
CA GLU A 59 -2.74 4.00 -6.31
C GLU A 59 -2.14 5.41 -6.51
N ALA A 60 -2.99 6.43 -6.62
CA ALA A 60 -2.55 7.83 -6.70
C ALA A 60 -1.82 8.28 -5.42
N ASP A 61 -2.36 7.96 -4.24
CA ASP A 61 -1.74 8.29 -2.96
C ASP A 61 -0.37 7.61 -2.78
N VAL A 62 -0.26 6.33 -3.18
CA VAL A 62 0.99 5.58 -3.11
C VAL A 62 2.05 6.22 -4.00
N GLU A 63 1.69 6.64 -5.21
CA GLU A 63 2.64 7.29 -6.11
C GLU A 63 3.10 8.64 -5.57
N ALA A 64 2.18 9.46 -5.05
CA ALA A 64 2.52 10.73 -4.41
C ALA A 64 3.45 10.53 -3.19
N LEU A 65 3.20 9.51 -2.37
CA LEU A 65 4.06 9.17 -1.23
C LEU A 65 5.45 8.71 -1.67
N ARG A 66 5.55 7.95 -2.76
CA ARG A 66 6.84 7.55 -3.33
C ARG A 66 7.66 8.74 -3.78
N GLU A 67 7.04 9.68 -4.50
CA GLU A 67 7.70 10.92 -4.93
C GLU A 67 8.19 11.74 -3.73
N GLN A 68 7.37 11.85 -2.68
CA GLN A 68 7.76 12.53 -1.45
C GLN A 68 8.94 11.86 -0.74
N CYS A 69 8.93 10.52 -0.64
CA CYS A 69 10.04 9.77 -0.04
C CYS A 69 11.34 9.99 -0.81
N VAL A 70 11.31 9.94 -2.14
CA VAL A 70 12.50 10.18 -2.97
C VAL A 70 13.01 11.62 -2.77
N ALA A 71 12.11 12.61 -2.75
CA ALA A 71 12.49 14.00 -2.51
C ALA A 71 13.10 14.21 -1.13
N GLN A 72 12.54 13.59 -0.09
CA GLN A 72 13.07 13.66 1.27
C GLN A 72 14.43 12.97 1.40
N ASP A 73 14.63 11.83 0.74
CA ASP A 73 15.90 11.10 0.75
C ASP A 73 17.01 11.92 0.07
N LEU A 74 16.69 12.59 -1.04
CA LEU A 74 17.61 13.54 -1.68
C LEU A 74 17.95 14.74 -0.78
N GLN A 75 16.97 15.25 -0.03
CA GLN A 75 17.23 16.33 0.93
C GLN A 75 18.10 15.87 2.10
N LEU A 76 17.83 14.68 2.65
CA LEU A 76 18.62 14.12 3.74
C LEU A 76 20.05 13.88 3.31
N THR A 77 20.26 13.29 2.13
CA THR A 77 21.61 13.08 1.58
C THR A 77 22.34 14.40 1.38
N ASP A 78 21.73 15.42 0.76
CA ASP A 78 22.35 16.74 0.62
C ASP A 78 22.73 17.38 1.97
N ILE A 79 21.85 17.32 2.96
CA ILE A 79 22.13 17.84 4.31
C ILE A 79 23.27 17.07 4.98
N MET A 80 23.29 15.74 4.86
CA MET A 80 24.36 14.91 5.41
C MET A 80 25.72 15.27 4.82
N TRP A 81 25.80 15.45 3.50
CA TRP A 81 27.03 15.86 2.83
C TRP A 81 27.51 17.23 3.30
N LYS A 82 26.60 18.21 3.43
CA LYS A 82 26.92 19.54 3.97
C LYS A 82 27.39 19.49 5.42
N LEU A 83 26.79 18.62 6.23
CA LEU A 83 27.18 18.43 7.62
C LEU A 83 28.60 17.87 7.73
N GLU A 84 28.92 16.84 6.94
CA GLU A 84 30.25 16.25 6.89
C GLU A 84 31.30 17.27 6.41
N GLU A 85 31.00 18.05 5.38
CA GLU A 85 31.88 19.11 4.91
C GLU A 85 32.13 20.15 6.01
N HIS A 86 31.08 20.58 6.70
CA HIS A 86 31.18 21.55 7.78
C HIS A 86 31.99 21.01 8.98
N GLU A 87 31.75 19.76 9.37
CA GLU A 87 32.51 19.09 10.43
C GLU A 87 34.00 18.97 10.07
N ASN A 88 34.29 18.60 8.83
CA ASN A 88 35.65 18.58 8.30
C ASN A 88 36.27 19.97 8.33
N TRP A 89 35.56 21.00 7.85
CA TRP A 89 36.03 22.39 7.88
C TRP A 89 36.38 22.85 9.29
N GLN A 90 35.50 22.60 10.27
CA GLN A 90 35.75 22.96 11.67
C GLN A 90 36.97 22.24 12.26
N ARG A 91 37.25 21.00 11.83
CA ARG A 91 38.39 20.21 12.32
C ARG A 91 39.70 20.45 11.58
N ARG A 92 39.71 21.19 10.46
CA ARG A 92 40.92 21.41 9.64
C ARG A 92 42.12 21.93 10.43
N ASN A 93 41.87 22.76 11.44
CA ASN A 93 42.93 23.36 12.25
C ASN A 93 43.17 22.61 13.58
N ASN A 94 42.45 21.51 13.82
CA ASN A 94 42.57 20.74 15.05
C ASN A 94 43.61 19.63 14.86
N LEU A 95 44.67 19.66 15.66
CA LEU A 95 45.64 18.58 15.73
C LEU A 95 45.22 17.57 16.81
N ARG A 96 45.20 16.28 16.45
CA ARG A 96 44.98 15.19 17.40
C ARG A 96 46.32 14.57 17.78
N PHE A 97 46.67 14.66 19.06
CA PHE A 97 47.85 14.01 19.62
C PHE A 97 47.44 12.64 20.15
N LEU A 98 47.96 11.56 19.57
CA LEU A 98 47.66 10.18 19.93
C LEU A 98 48.91 9.53 20.54
N GLY A 99 48.74 8.67 21.55
CA GLY A 99 49.84 7.93 22.18
C GLY A 99 50.58 8.66 23.31
N ASN A 100 50.08 9.82 23.76
CA ASN A 100 50.53 10.43 25.00
C ASN A 100 49.88 9.73 26.19
N ASN A 101 50.66 9.44 27.23
CA ASN A 101 50.11 8.93 28.49
C ASN A 101 49.25 10.02 29.14
N GLU A 102 48.24 9.63 29.92
CA GLU A 102 47.41 10.60 30.64
C GLU A 102 48.22 11.25 31.78
N GLY A 103 48.08 12.57 31.97
CA GLY A 103 48.68 13.30 33.09
C GLY A 103 50.16 13.73 32.94
N VAL A 104 50.83 13.46 31.81
CA VAL A 104 52.22 13.94 31.56
C VAL A 104 52.32 15.44 31.27
N GLU A 105 51.19 16.09 31.01
CA GLU A 105 51.09 17.53 30.72
C GLU A 105 51.26 18.43 31.96
N GLY A 106 51.10 17.88 33.17
CA GLY A 106 51.18 18.65 34.42
C GLY A 106 50.11 19.75 34.48
N SER A 107 50.47 20.92 35.01
CA SER A 107 49.55 22.07 35.13
C SER A 107 49.48 22.98 33.90
N ASP A 108 50.38 22.83 32.92
CA ASP A 108 50.46 23.70 31.74
C ASP A 108 50.67 22.90 30.43
N ILE A 109 49.55 22.67 29.75
CA ILE A 109 49.47 21.99 28.45
C ILE A 109 50.26 22.73 27.35
N ARG A 110 50.35 24.07 27.39
CA ARG A 110 51.06 24.83 26.34
C ARG A 110 52.56 24.58 26.41
N ALA A 111 53.13 24.63 27.61
CA ALA A 111 54.55 24.34 27.82
C ALA A 111 54.89 22.91 27.43
N TYR A 112 53.99 21.95 27.70
CA TYR A 112 54.13 20.57 27.26
C TYR A 112 54.13 20.43 25.72
N MET A 113 53.19 21.09 25.03
CA MET A 113 53.13 21.07 23.56
C MET A 113 54.37 21.67 22.90
N ILE A 114 54.94 22.75 23.43
CA ILE A 114 56.17 23.38 22.89
C ILE A 114 57.37 22.41 22.96
N LYS A 115 57.46 21.59 24.02
CA LYS A 115 58.53 20.57 24.16
C LYS A 115 58.44 19.45 23.13
N LEU A 116 57.21 19.09 22.72
CA LEU A 116 56.93 18.03 21.75
C LEU A 116 57.28 18.43 20.30
N LEU A 117 57.31 19.72 19.98
CA LEU A 117 57.62 20.20 18.63
C LEU A 117 59.14 20.15 18.35
N PRO A 118 59.59 19.63 17.20
CA PRO A 118 60.98 19.73 16.77
C PRO A 118 61.25 21.11 16.14
N GLY A 119 62.01 21.98 16.83
CA GLY A 119 62.36 23.31 16.31
C GLY A 119 62.97 24.27 17.35
N PRO A 120 63.41 25.48 16.94
CA PRO A 120 64.27 26.40 17.71
C PRO A 120 63.59 27.09 18.91
N PHE A 121 62.34 26.77 19.22
CA PHE A 121 61.56 27.33 20.34
C PHE A 121 61.90 26.70 21.70
N ARG A 122 63.01 25.94 21.78
CA ARG A 122 63.59 25.43 23.03
C ARG A 122 64.57 26.47 23.58
N SER A 123 64.07 27.62 24.01
CA SER A 123 64.82 28.63 24.77
C SER A 123 64.36 28.65 26.22
#